data_AF-A0A3N5MEG9-F1
#
_entry.id   AF-A0A3N5MEG9-F1
#
_cell.length_a   1.000
_cell.length_b   1.000
_cell.length_c   1.000
_cell.angle_alpha   90.00
_cell.angle_beta   90.00
_cell.angle_gamma   90.00
#
_symmetry.space_group_name_H-M   'P 1'
#
loop_
_entity.id
_entity.type
_entity.pdbx_description
1 polymer ?
#
loop_
_entity_poly.entity_id
_entity_poly.type
_entity_poly.pdbx_seq_one_letter_code
_entity_poly.pdbx_strand_id
1 'polypeptide(L)'
;MKRLLGIALGGCALAALVLFTGTPAEAKCGKASASGVGLGPEMAKDMAKMNLAAGLETKKLKAKGKIAYACSGPLMSECKATQRAC
;
A
#
# COMPACT_ATOMS: atom_id res chain seq x y z
N MET A 1 4.08 28.12 -9.13
CA MET A 1 3.84 27.97 -7.67
C MET A 1 2.96 26.74 -7.45
N LYS A 2 2.96 26.18 -6.23
CA LYS A 2 2.62 24.76 -5.96
C LYS A 2 1.23 24.64 -5.31
N ARG A 3 0.20 24.21 -6.04
CA ARG A 3 -1.15 23.84 -5.51
C ARG A 3 -2.00 23.06 -6.54
N LEU A 4 -2.14 21.76 -6.29
CA LEU A 4 -3.11 20.77 -6.79
C LEU A 4 -2.78 19.52 -5.95
N LEU A 5 -3.20 19.41 -4.70
CA LEU A 5 -4.56 19.04 -4.26
C LEU A 5 -5.08 17.84 -5.06
N GLY A 6 -5.11 16.64 -4.45
CA GLY A 6 -5.48 15.44 -5.20
C GLY A 6 -5.26 14.06 -4.57
N ILE A 7 -4.99 13.92 -3.27
CA ILE A 7 -5.26 12.65 -2.54
C ILE A 7 -5.84 13.01 -1.19
N ALA A 8 -7.13 12.73 -1.02
CA ALA A 8 -7.84 13.01 0.22
C ALA A 8 -7.37 12.07 1.35
N LEU A 9 -6.96 12.66 2.48
CA LEU A 9 -7.18 12.01 3.77
C LEU A 9 -8.65 12.23 4.12
N GLY A 10 -9.42 11.15 4.24
CA GLY A 10 -10.83 11.22 4.65
C GLY A 10 -11.71 10.29 3.82
N GLY A 11 -12.13 9.18 4.42
CA GLY A 11 -13.05 8.23 3.81
C GLY A 11 -12.81 6.81 4.30
N CYS A 12 -13.56 6.37 5.30
CA CYS A 12 -13.70 4.95 5.62
C CYS A 12 -14.33 4.24 4.43
N ALA A 13 -13.51 3.54 3.65
CA ALA A 13 -13.96 2.65 2.59
C ALA A 13 -13.09 1.39 2.60
N LEU A 14 -13.72 0.24 2.82
CA LEU A 14 -13.12 -1.09 2.69
C LEU A 14 -12.77 -1.35 1.22
N ALA A 15 -11.61 -0.85 0.79
CA ALA A 15 -11.05 -1.09 -0.53
C ALA A 15 -9.53 -1.26 -0.43
N ALA A 16 -9.02 -2.42 -0.87
CA ALA A 16 -7.58 -2.68 -0.99
C ALA A 16 -7.00 -1.88 -2.19
N LEU A 17 -6.94 -0.56 -2.03
CA LEU A 17 -6.70 0.37 -3.12
C LEU A 17 -5.20 0.54 -3.37
N VAL A 18 -4.61 -0.42 -4.10
CA VAL A 18 -3.20 -0.38 -4.51
C VAL A 18 -2.97 0.72 -5.54
N LEU A 19 -2.75 1.93 -5.04
CA LEU A 19 -2.28 3.09 -5.80
C LEU A 19 -0.94 2.78 -6.46
N PHE A 20 -0.83 3.10 -7.75
CA PHE A 20 0.38 2.90 -8.55
C PHE A 20 0.74 4.21 -9.23
N THR A 21 1.89 4.78 -8.88
CA THR A 21 2.37 6.05 -9.44
C THR A 21 3.61 5.81 -10.29
N GLY A 22 3.46 5.92 -11.62
CA GLY A 22 4.53 5.75 -12.59
C GLY A 22 4.15 6.33 -13.97
N THR A 23 5.05 7.11 -14.56
CA THR A 23 4.89 7.76 -15.88
C THR A 23 5.12 6.77 -17.04
N PRO A 24 4.60 7.05 -18.26
CA PRO A 24 4.37 6.01 -19.25
C PRO A 24 5.54 5.57 -20.17
N ALA A 25 6.77 6.06 -19.97
CA ALA A 25 7.85 5.89 -20.96
C ALA A 25 8.64 4.55 -20.89
N GLU A 26 8.67 3.87 -19.74
CA GLU A 26 9.41 2.61 -19.55
C GLU A 26 8.53 1.55 -18.85
N ALA A 27 8.86 0.27 -19.03
CA ALA A 27 8.14 -0.86 -18.44
C ALA A 27 8.00 -0.70 -16.91
N LYS A 28 6.77 -0.40 -16.48
CA LYS A 28 6.51 0.51 -15.35
C LYS A 28 6.81 -0.12 -13.98
N CYS A 29 8.01 0.11 -13.43
CA CYS A 29 8.26 -0.08 -11.99
C CYS A 29 7.66 1.06 -11.16
N GLY A 30 6.49 0.85 -10.58
CA GLY A 30 5.82 1.82 -9.71
C GLY A 30 6.00 1.52 -8.22
N LYS A 31 5.52 2.43 -7.36
CA LYS A 31 5.26 2.11 -5.96
C LYS A 31 3.89 1.46 -5.83
N ALA A 32 3.81 0.35 -5.13
CA ALA A 32 2.57 -0.29 -4.71
C ALA A 32 2.47 -0.18 -3.18
N SER A 33 1.28 0.08 -2.66
CA SER A 33 1.03 0.12 -1.22
C SER A 33 -0.37 -0.38 -0.88
N ALA A 34 -0.50 -1.09 0.24
CA ALA A 34 -1.75 -1.56 0.78
C ALA A 34 -1.76 -1.39 2.31
N SER A 35 -2.95 -1.27 2.90
CA SER A 35 -3.15 -1.20 4.34
C SER A 35 -3.74 -2.51 4.88
N GLY A 36 -3.50 -2.79 6.15
CA GLY A 36 -4.11 -3.87 6.92
C GLY A 36 -4.33 -3.42 8.35
N VAL A 37 -5.42 -3.90 8.95
CA VAL A 37 -5.81 -3.59 10.33
C VAL A 37 -5.86 -4.89 11.12
N GLY A 38 -5.41 -4.87 12.37
CA GLY A 38 -5.44 -6.04 13.24
C GLY A 38 -5.39 -5.68 14.72
N LEU A 39 -5.69 -6.66 15.57
CA LEU A 39 -5.52 -6.55 17.02
C LEU A 39 -4.02 -6.64 17.35
N GLY A 40 -3.37 -5.49 17.39
CA GLY A 40 -1.93 -5.33 17.55
C GLY A 40 -1.12 -5.29 16.23
N PRO A 41 0.14 -4.82 16.30
CA PRO A 41 0.90 -4.39 15.13
C PRO A 41 1.41 -5.54 14.26
N GLU A 42 1.51 -6.76 14.76
CA GLU A 42 1.95 -7.91 13.96
C GLU A 42 0.85 -8.40 13.01
N MET A 43 -0.37 -8.61 13.51
CA MET A 43 -1.51 -8.98 12.66
C MET A 43 -1.83 -7.87 11.65
N ALA A 44 -1.70 -6.60 12.04
CA ALA A 44 -1.85 -5.48 11.12
C ALA A 44 -0.78 -5.47 10.00
N LYS A 45 0.49 -5.75 10.32
CA LYS A 45 1.57 -5.89 9.31
C LYS A 45 1.32 -7.05 8.37
N ASP A 46 0.91 -8.21 8.89
CA ASP A 46 0.70 -9.39 8.06
C ASP A 46 -0.51 -9.21 7.13
N MET A 47 -1.61 -8.62 7.63
CA MET A 47 -2.74 -8.20 6.80
C MET A 47 -2.33 -7.18 5.73
N ALA A 48 -1.50 -6.19 6.06
CA ALA A 48 -1.03 -5.21 5.09
C ALA A 48 -0.14 -5.84 4.00
N LYS A 49 0.68 -6.83 4.38
CA LYS A 49 1.53 -7.62 3.48
C LYS A 49 0.70 -8.53 2.58
N MET A 50 -0.31 -9.22 3.11
CA MET A 50 -1.24 -10.04 2.33
C MET A 50 -2.03 -9.19 1.31
N ASN A 51 -2.59 -8.06 1.74
CA ASN A 51 -3.30 -7.14 0.86
C ASN A 51 -2.37 -6.54 -0.22
N LEU A 52 -1.10 -6.30 0.11
CA LEU A 52 -0.10 -5.87 -0.88
C LEU A 52 0.17 -6.99 -1.89
N ALA A 53 0.48 -8.21 -1.44
CA ALA A 53 0.76 -9.36 -2.30
C ALA A 53 -0.40 -9.66 -3.26
N ALA A 54 -1.62 -9.80 -2.74
CA ALA A 54 -2.82 -10.01 -3.55
C ALA A 54 -3.03 -8.89 -4.57
N GLY A 55 -2.82 -7.63 -4.18
CA GLY A 55 -2.91 -6.48 -5.08
C GLY A 55 -1.81 -6.43 -6.16
N LEU A 56 -0.66 -7.05 -5.93
CA LEU A 56 0.38 -7.25 -6.95
C LEU A 56 0.00 -8.37 -7.91
N GLU A 57 -0.42 -9.52 -7.40
CA GLU A 57 -0.85 -10.68 -8.21
C GLU A 57 -2.03 -10.32 -9.12
N THR A 58 -3.03 -9.60 -8.58
CA THR A 58 -4.19 -9.11 -9.34
C THR A 58 -3.78 -8.21 -10.52
N LYS A 59 -2.66 -7.49 -10.37
CA LYS A 59 -2.09 -6.61 -11.41
C LYS A 59 -0.96 -7.27 -12.22
N LYS A 60 -0.72 -8.57 -12.01
CA LYS A 60 0.37 -9.37 -12.59
C LYS A 60 1.78 -8.78 -12.42
N LEU A 61 2.00 -8.17 -11.25
CA LEU A 61 3.30 -7.79 -10.73
C LEU A 61 3.73 -8.85 -9.67
N LYS A 62 4.99 -8.99 -9.28
CA LYS A 62 6.19 -8.24 -9.70
C LYS A 62 6.88 -7.52 -8.54
N ALA A 63 6.79 -8.07 -7.33
CA ALA A 63 7.36 -7.48 -6.11
C ALA A 63 8.88 -7.24 -6.25
N LYS A 64 9.35 -6.01 -5.98
CA LYS A 64 10.75 -5.59 -6.10
C LYS A 64 11.22 -4.86 -4.84
N GLY A 65 12.30 -5.37 -4.24
CA GLY A 65 12.94 -4.78 -3.05
C GLY A 65 12.25 -5.13 -1.74
N LYS A 66 12.59 -4.42 -0.65
CA LYS A 66 12.03 -4.66 0.69
C LYS A 66 10.66 -3.97 0.86
N ILE A 67 9.78 -4.57 1.66
CA ILE A 67 8.53 -3.94 2.10
C ILE A 67 8.84 -2.98 3.26
N ALA A 68 8.40 -1.73 3.14
CA ALA A 68 8.37 -0.76 4.23
C ALA A 68 7.00 -0.80 4.92
N TYR A 69 6.98 -0.75 6.25
CA TYR A 69 5.75 -0.72 7.04
C TYR A 69 5.68 0.60 7.82
N ALA A 70 4.54 1.28 7.76
CA ALA A 70 4.20 2.38 8.66
C ALA A 70 2.97 1.96 9.47
N CYS A 71 3.07 1.91 10.80
CA CYS A 71 2.00 1.43 11.68
C CYS A 71 1.59 2.52 12.68
N SER A 72 0.29 2.58 12.97
CA SER A 72 -0.34 3.52 13.89
C SER A 72 -1.31 2.79 14.83
N GLY A 73 -1.34 3.19 16.10
CA GLY A 73 -2.27 2.66 17.12
C GLY A 73 -1.76 1.43 17.88
N PRO A 74 -1.92 1.37 19.22
CA PRO A 74 -1.38 0.28 20.06
C PRO A 74 -2.32 -0.94 20.23
N LEU A 75 -3.62 -0.80 19.95
CA LEU A 75 -4.65 -1.82 20.23
C LEU A 75 -5.29 -2.33 18.94
N MET A 76 -6.02 -1.47 18.24
CA MET A 76 -6.33 -1.65 16.82
C MET A 76 -5.21 -0.97 16.05
N SER A 77 -4.22 -1.75 15.61
CA SER A 77 -3.13 -1.22 14.80
C SER A 77 -3.58 -1.18 13.34
N GLU A 78 -3.42 -0.03 12.68
CA GLU A 78 -3.42 0.04 11.23
C GLU A 78 -1.97 0.08 10.76
N CYS A 79 -1.60 -0.80 9.83
CA CYS A 79 -0.29 -0.81 9.20
C CYS A 79 -0.44 -0.66 7.68
N LYS A 80 0.44 0.15 7.09
CA LYS A 80 0.56 0.33 5.64
C LYS A 80 1.86 -0.28 5.13
N ALA A 81 1.75 -1.34 4.34
CA ALA A 81 2.84 -1.96 3.62
C ALA A 81 3.07 -1.23 2.28
N THR A 82 4.32 -0.92 1.95
CA THR A 82 4.70 -0.25 0.68
C THR A 82 5.94 -0.91 0.09
N GLN A 83 5.94 -1.21 -1.20
CA GLN A 83 7.04 -1.84 -1.94
C GLN A 83 7.10 -1.28 -3.37
N ARG A 84 8.21 -1.48 -4.10
CA ARG A 84 8.20 -1.27 -5.55
C ARG A 84 7.61 -2.51 -6.24
N ALA A 85 6.96 -2.32 -7.38
CA ALA A 85 6.46 -3.43 -8.17
C ALA A 85 6.49 -3.16 -9.69
N CYS A 86 6.90 -4.19 -10.42
CA CYS A 86 6.95 -4.35 -11.88
C CYS A 86 7.00 -5.84 -12.20
#